data_AF-A0A7C2GYJ1-F1
#
_entry.id   AF-A0A7C2GYJ1-F1
#
_cell.length_a   1.000
_cell.length_b   1.000
_cell.length_c   1.000
_cell.angle_alpha   90.00
_cell.angle_beta   90.00
_cell.angle_gamma   90.00
#
_symmetry.space_group_name_H-M   'P 1'
#
loop_
_entity.id
_entity.type
_entity.pdbx_description
1 polymer ?
#
loop_
_entity_poly.entity_id
_entity_poly.type
_entity_poly.pdbx_seq_one_letter_code
_entity_poly.pdbx_strand_id
1 'polypeptide(L)'
;GGLVAALNEIAIASDLGFNVVFEKIPISPEVRKLQDTFQLSDEQVLSMSSTGLVIAAVDAQAKELVEKVLRENGLFASFLGVFTKSKNRILIRNGKATPFPQVAVDPYERILSAKV
;
A
#
# COMPACT_ATOMS: atom_id res chain seq x y z
N GLY A 1 3.74 -5.73 9.11
CA GLY A 1 3.75 -6.13 7.69
C GLY A 1 3.07 -5.14 6.77
N GLY A 2 2.33 -4.15 7.30
CA GLY A 2 1.81 -3.02 6.53
C GLY A 2 0.93 -3.40 5.35
N LEU A 3 0.97 -2.56 4.32
CA LEU A 3 0.25 -2.76 3.07
C LEU A 3 0.78 -3.98 2.30
N VAL A 4 2.08 -4.30 2.45
CA VAL A 4 2.69 -5.47 1.82
C VAL A 4 2.00 -6.75 2.27
N ALA A 5 1.89 -6.98 3.58
CA ALA A 5 1.22 -8.17 4.11
C ALA A 5 -0.26 -8.20 3.68
N ALA A 6 -0.98 -7.09 3.90
CA ALA A 6 -2.42 -7.04 3.66
C ALA A 6 -2.81 -7.33 2.19
N LEU A 7 -2.14 -6.71 1.20
CA LEU A 7 -2.46 -6.96 -0.21
C LEU A 7 -2.08 -8.36 -0.65
N ASN A 8 -0.96 -8.91 -0.17
CA ASN A 8 -0.59 -10.29 -0.47
C ASN A 8 -1.59 -11.28 0.14
N GLU A 9 -2.05 -11.07 1.36
CA GLU A 9 -3.05 -11.93 2.02
C GLU A 9 -4.39 -11.91 1.27
N ILE A 10 -4.88 -10.72 0.88
CA ILE A 10 -6.12 -10.61 0.09
C ILE A 10 -5.96 -11.30 -1.27
N ALA A 11 -4.82 -11.12 -1.94
CA ALA A 11 -4.53 -11.78 -3.22
C ALA A 11 -4.51 -13.31 -3.10
N ILE A 12 -3.90 -13.85 -2.02
CA ILE A 12 -3.85 -15.29 -1.75
C ILE A 12 -5.26 -15.81 -1.44
N ALA A 13 -6.00 -15.15 -0.54
CA ALA A 13 -7.32 -15.58 -0.11
C ALA A 13 -8.37 -15.55 -1.23
N SER A 14 -8.24 -14.61 -2.17
CA SER A 14 -9.14 -14.47 -3.32
C SER A 14 -8.69 -15.25 -4.55
N ASP A 15 -7.51 -15.86 -4.53
CA ASP A 15 -6.86 -16.44 -5.71
C ASP A 15 -6.82 -15.43 -6.89
N LEU A 16 -6.35 -14.21 -6.65
CA LEU A 16 -6.22 -13.15 -7.66
C LEU A 16 -4.84 -12.48 -7.57
N GLY A 17 -4.48 -11.76 -8.62
CA GLY A 17 -3.39 -10.77 -8.59
C GLY A 17 -3.94 -9.36 -8.56
N PHE A 18 -3.06 -8.36 -8.65
CA PHE A 18 -3.46 -6.96 -8.61
C PHE A 18 -2.42 -6.06 -9.28
N ASN A 19 -2.89 -4.88 -9.70
CA ASN A 19 -2.04 -3.78 -10.11
C ASN A 19 -2.34 -2.58 -9.21
N VAL A 20 -1.34 -2.10 -8.48
CA VAL A 20 -1.45 -0.91 -7.61
C VAL A 20 -0.48 0.18 -8.06
N VAL A 21 -0.87 1.44 -7.90
CA VAL A 21 -0.09 2.61 -8.29
C VAL A 21 0.52 3.25 -7.04
N PHE A 22 1.85 3.31 -7.00
CA PHE A 22 2.60 3.78 -5.83
C PHE A 22 2.25 5.21 -5.45
N GLU A 23 2.08 6.08 -6.44
CA GLU A 23 1.78 7.51 -6.24
C GLU A 23 0.39 7.75 -5.62
N LYS A 24 -0.49 6.75 -5.66
CA LYS A 24 -1.81 6.82 -5.01
C LYS A 24 -1.78 6.40 -3.55
N ILE A 25 -0.68 5.80 -3.08
CA ILE A 25 -0.57 5.33 -1.70
C ILE A 25 -0.38 6.56 -0.80
N PRO A 26 -1.28 6.82 0.16
CA PRO A 26 -1.15 7.96 1.05
C PRO A 26 -0.01 7.72 2.03
N ILE A 27 1.17 8.26 1.73
CA ILE A 27 2.36 8.22 2.59
C ILE A 27 2.50 9.59 3.23
N SER A 28 2.46 9.65 4.56
CA SER A 28 2.49 10.90 5.29
C SER A 28 3.85 11.61 5.15
N PRO A 29 3.90 12.95 5.31
CA PRO A 29 5.16 13.70 5.31
C PRO A 29 6.16 13.20 6.35
N GLU A 30 5.69 12.77 7.52
CA GLU A 30 6.52 12.21 8.59
C GLU A 30 7.17 10.90 8.14
N VAL A 31 6.42 10.02 7.48
CA VAL A 31 6.95 8.77 6.92
C VAL A 31 7.97 9.07 5.83
N ARG A 32 7.73 10.07 4.96
CA ARG A 32 8.74 10.52 3.97
C ARG A 32 10.01 11.04 4.65
N LYS A 33 9.86 11.81 5.74
CA LYS A 33 11.02 12.29 6.49
C LYS A 33 11.84 11.14 7.08
N LEU A 34 11.18 10.12 7.62
CA LEU A 34 11.83 8.90 8.09
C LEU A 34 12.50 8.16 6.92
N GLN A 35 11.82 8.03 5.79
CA GLN A 35 12.37 7.40 4.59
C GLN A 35 13.68 8.05 4.17
N ASP A 36 13.71 9.38 4.09
CA ASP A 36 14.90 10.13 3.69
C ASP A 36 16.03 10.04 4.73
N THR A 37 15.68 10.18 6.02
CA THR A 37 16.66 10.23 7.12
C THR A 37 17.36 8.88 7.31
N PHE A 38 16.59 7.78 7.25
CA PHE A 38 17.09 6.42 7.51
C PHE A 38 17.39 5.65 6.21
N GLN A 39 17.23 6.30 5.06
CA GLN A 39 17.39 5.70 3.72
C GLN A 39 16.55 4.43 3.57
N LEU A 40 15.29 4.49 3.98
CA LEU A 40 14.38 3.34 3.87
C LEU A 40 14.02 3.10 2.40
N SER A 41 14.01 1.84 2.01
CA SER A 41 13.44 1.44 0.72
C SER A 41 11.92 1.69 0.70
N ASP A 42 11.34 1.80 -0.51
CA ASP A 42 9.89 1.86 -0.64
C ASP A 42 9.21 0.61 -0.06
N GLU A 43 9.83 -0.57 -0.21
CA GLU A 43 9.29 -1.82 0.34
C GLU A 43 9.17 -1.77 1.86
N GLN A 44 10.18 -1.20 2.53
CA GLN A 44 10.16 -0.96 3.97
C GLN A 44 9.10 0.06 4.36
N VAL A 45 8.92 1.13 3.58
CA VAL A 45 7.85 2.11 3.78
C VAL A 45 6.47 1.46 3.64
N LEU A 46 6.27 0.63 2.61
CA LEU A 46 5.00 -0.09 2.40
C LEU A 46 4.75 -1.17 3.48
N SER A 47 5.81 -1.66 4.12
CA SER A 47 5.75 -2.66 5.18
C SER A 47 5.53 -2.05 6.57
N MET A 48 5.65 -0.73 6.71
CA MET A 48 5.37 -0.01 7.95
C MET A 48 3.99 -0.38 8.48
N SER A 49 3.94 -0.73 9.76
CA SER A 49 2.68 -0.99 10.45
C SER A 49 1.87 0.30 10.53
N SER A 50 0.56 0.18 10.38
CA SER A 50 -0.39 1.29 10.55
C SER A 50 -1.48 0.85 11.51
N THR A 51 -1.78 1.70 12.50
CA THR A 51 -2.94 1.57 13.38
C THR A 51 -4.05 2.48 12.87
N GLY A 52 -5.24 1.93 12.63
CA GLY A 52 -6.39 2.69 12.15
C GLY A 52 -6.54 2.76 10.62
N LEU A 53 -5.76 2.00 9.85
CA LEU A 53 -5.96 1.85 8.41
C LEU A 53 -6.95 0.71 8.12
N VAL A 54 -7.93 0.99 7.25
CA VAL A 54 -8.80 -0.04 6.67
C VAL A 54 -8.47 -0.20 5.19
N ILE A 55 -8.32 -1.44 4.74
CA ILE A 55 -8.14 -1.80 3.33
C ILE A 55 -9.38 -2.54 2.87
N ALA A 56 -9.95 -2.12 1.74
CA ALA A 56 -11.16 -2.70 1.19
C ALA A 56 -11.03 -2.92 -0.32
N ALA A 57 -11.58 -4.04 -0.79
CA ALA A 57 -11.87 -4.27 -2.20
C ALA A 57 -13.35 -3.95 -2.42
N VAL A 58 -13.66 -3.17 -3.45
CA VAL A 58 -15.03 -2.77 -3.79
C VAL A 58 -15.30 -3.01 -5.27
N ASP A 59 -16.57 -3.12 -5.64
CA ASP A 59 -16.96 -3.13 -7.04
C ASP A 59 -16.51 -1.82 -7.72
N ALA A 60 -15.95 -1.92 -8.93
CA ALA A 60 -15.49 -0.76 -9.69
C ALA A 60 -16.62 0.25 -9.95
N GLN A 61 -17.85 -0.22 -10.12
CA GLN A 61 -19.04 0.61 -10.31
C GLN A 61 -19.45 1.35 -9.02
N ALA A 62 -19.08 0.82 -7.85
CA ALA A 62 -19.40 1.43 -6.56
C ALA A 62 -18.38 2.49 -6.13
N LYS A 63 -17.30 2.71 -6.89
CA LYS A 63 -16.19 3.60 -6.52
C LYS A 63 -16.66 5.00 -6.08
N GLU A 64 -17.47 5.66 -6.90
CA GLU A 64 -17.94 7.03 -6.61
C GLU A 64 -18.85 7.08 -5.39
N LEU A 65 -19.71 6.08 -5.22
CA LEU A 65 -20.58 5.96 -4.05
C LEU A 65 -19.77 5.77 -2.77
N VAL A 66 -18.79 4.87 -2.78
CA VAL A 66 -17.90 4.61 -1.64
C VAL A 66 -17.15 5.88 -1.25
N GLU A 67 -16.56 6.57 -2.23
CA GLU A 67 -15.83 7.82 -1.99
C GLU A 67 -16.72 8.89 -1.36
N LYS A 68 -17.93 9.07 -1.91
CA LYS A 68 -18.92 10.02 -1.39
C LYS A 68 -19.29 9.71 0.06
N VAL A 69 -19.69 8.47 0.35
CA VAL A 69 -20.14 8.06 1.69
C VAL A 69 -19.01 8.21 2.72
N LEU A 70 -17.79 7.81 2.39
CA LEU A 70 -16.65 7.98 3.29
C LEU A 70 -16.38 9.45 3.58
N ARG A 71 -16.38 10.31 2.55
CA ARG A 71 -16.17 11.75 2.69
C ARG A 71 -17.25 12.42 3.53
N GLU A 72 -18.52 12.05 3.36
CA GLU A 72 -19.64 12.54 4.18
C GLU A 72 -19.49 12.18 5.66
N ASN A 73 -18.77 11.11 5.98
CA ASN A 73 -18.44 10.69 7.34
C ASN A 73 -17.06 11.21 7.82
N GLY A 74 -16.45 12.14 7.09
CA GLY A 74 -15.14 12.72 7.45
C GLY A 74 -13.95 11.79 7.23
N LEU A 75 -14.13 10.71 6.46
CA LEU A 75 -13.10 9.75 6.11
C LEU A 75 -12.58 10.00 4.69
N PHE A 76 -11.28 9.82 4.51
CA PHE A 76 -10.63 9.91 3.20
C PHE A 76 -10.21 8.53 2.74
N ALA A 77 -10.52 8.18 1.49
CA ALA A 77 -10.06 6.96 0.84
C ALA A 77 -9.14 7.29 -0.32
N SER A 78 -8.19 6.39 -0.58
CA SER A 78 -7.42 6.40 -1.82
C SER A 78 -7.60 5.08 -2.55
N PHE A 79 -7.97 5.15 -3.83
CA PHE A 79 -8.13 3.98 -4.69
C PHE A 79 -6.81 3.61 -5.34
N LEU A 80 -6.11 2.66 -4.72
CA LEU A 80 -4.73 2.30 -5.07
C LEU A 80 -4.61 1.57 -6.41
N GLY A 81 -5.62 0.78 -6.78
CA GLY A 81 -5.47 -0.16 -7.88
C GLY A 81 -6.69 -1.04 -8.12
N VAL A 82 -6.47 -2.12 -8.87
CA VAL A 82 -7.50 -3.10 -9.23
C VAL A 82 -6.98 -4.52 -9.07
N PHE A 83 -7.86 -5.43 -8.67
CA PHE A 83 -7.59 -6.86 -8.75
C PHE A 83 -7.69 -7.35 -10.20
N THR A 84 -6.95 -8.40 -10.52
CA THR A 84 -6.90 -8.97 -11.87
C THR A 84 -6.98 -10.50 -11.81
N LYS A 85 -7.45 -11.12 -12.89
CA LYS A 85 -7.50 -12.58 -13.03
C LYS A 85 -6.10 -13.22 -13.13
N SER A 86 -5.11 -12.46 -13.61
CA SER A 86 -3.70 -12.89 -13.55
C SER A 86 -3.26 -12.97 -12.11
N LYS A 87 -2.40 -13.94 -11.76
CA LYS A 87 -1.83 -14.06 -10.40
C LYS A 87 -0.69 -13.08 -10.13
N ASN A 88 -0.30 -12.29 -11.13
CA ASN A 88 0.76 -11.31 -10.99
C ASN A 88 0.34 -10.20 -10.01
N ARG A 89 1.27 -9.82 -9.12
CA ARG A 89 1.12 -8.72 -8.17
C ARG A 89 2.09 -7.64 -8.61
N ILE A 90 1.58 -6.50 -9.06
CA ILE A 90 2.36 -5.47 -9.74
C ILE A 90 2.23 -4.15 -8.98
N LEU A 91 3.38 -3.52 -8.78
CA LEU A 91 3.52 -2.14 -8.37
C LEU A 91 3.86 -1.29 -9.59
N ILE A 92 3.05 -0.27 -9.85
CA ILE A 92 3.31 0.72 -10.89
C ILE A 92 3.83 1.97 -10.21
N ARG A 93 5.02 2.43 -10.60
CA ARG A 93 5.65 3.65 -10.08
C ARG A 93 6.22 4.46 -11.23
N ASN A 94 5.86 5.73 -11.34
CA ASN A 94 6.25 6.61 -12.44
C ASN A 94 6.03 5.97 -13.84
N GLY A 95 4.91 5.25 -13.99
CA GLY A 95 4.58 4.51 -15.22
C GLY A 95 5.35 3.20 -15.44
N LYS A 96 6.32 2.86 -14.59
CA LYS A 96 7.07 1.59 -14.66
C LYS A 96 6.41 0.52 -13.79
N ALA A 97 6.12 -0.63 -14.39
CA ALA A 97 5.64 -1.81 -13.68
C ALA A 97 6.80 -2.65 -13.12
N THR A 98 6.74 -2.98 -11.84
CA THR A 98 7.65 -3.91 -11.17
C THR A 98 6.83 -4.93 -10.36
N PRO A 99 7.39 -6.10 -10.03
CA PRO A 99 6.76 -6.99 -9.05
C PRO A 99 6.47 -6.24 -7.74
N PHE A 100 5.29 -6.47 -7.17
CA PHE A 100 4.97 -6.01 -5.83
C PHE A 100 5.70 -6.89 -4.80
N PRO A 101 6.22 -6.34 -3.68
CA PRO A 101 6.95 -7.12 -2.69
C PRO A 101 6.10 -8.27 -2.15
N GLN A 102 6.64 -9.48 -2.12
CA GLN A 102 5.92 -10.66 -1.61
C GLN A 102 6.05 -10.85 -0.11
N VAL A 103 7.13 -10.34 0.47
CA VAL A 103 7.46 -10.46 1.89
C VAL A 103 7.61 -9.05 2.45
N ALA A 104 6.97 -8.78 3.59
CA ALA A 104 7.12 -7.51 4.27
C ALA A 104 8.50 -7.43 4.93
N VAL A 105 9.20 -6.31 4.73
CA VAL A 105 10.52 -6.06 5.32
C VAL A 105 10.36 -5.05 6.44
N ASP A 106 10.73 -5.41 7.66
CA ASP A 106 10.54 -4.54 8.83
C ASP A 106 11.43 -3.27 8.72
N PRO A 107 10.83 -2.06 8.67
CA PRO A 107 11.59 -0.81 8.62
C PRO A 107 12.29 -0.48 9.94
N TYR A 108 11.81 -0.99 11.09
CA TYR A 108 12.33 -0.61 12.41
C TYR A 108 13.73 -1.15 12.65
N GLU A 109 14.09 -2.29 12.06
CA GLU A 109 15.46 -2.82 12.12
C GLU A 109 16.47 -1.82 11.56
N ARG A 110 16.15 -1.20 10.40
CA ARG A 110 17.01 -0.17 9.79
C ARG A 110 17.04 1.11 10.62
N ILE A 111 15.89 1.52 11.16
CA ILE A 111 15.79 2.74 11.98
C ILE A 111 16.62 2.59 13.26
N LEU A 112 16.51 1.47 13.97
CA LEU A 112 17.19 1.25 15.25
C LEU A 112 18.69 0.94 15.09
N SER A 113 19.10 0.38 13.95
CA SER A 113 20.52 0.11 13.66
C SER A 113 21.27 1.31 13.08
N ALA A 114 20.56 2.33 12.59
CA ALA A 114 21.17 3.52 12.03
C ALA A 114 21.81 4.37 13.14
N LYS A 115 23.10 4.70 12.96
CA LYS A 115 23.75 5.79 13.71
C LYS A 115 23.41 7.09 12.98
N VAL A 116 22.33 7.75 13.42
CA VAL A 116 21.90 9.07 12.91
C VAL A 116 22.65 10.18 13.62
#